data_AF-A0A6G0UIM3-F1
#
_entry.id   AF-A0A6G0UIM3-F1
#
_cell.length_a   1.000
_cell.length_b   1.000
_cell.length_c   1.000
_cell.angle_alpha   90.00
_cell.angle_beta   90.00
_cell.angle_gamma   90.00
#
_symmetry.space_group_name_H-M   'P 1'
#
loop_
_entity.id
_entity.type
_entity.pdbx_description
1 polymer ?
#
loop_
_entity_poly.entity_id
_entity_poly.type
_entity_poly.pdbx_seq_one_letter_code
_entity_poly.pdbx_strand_id
1 'polypeptide(L)'
;MVQQSATNATACLDMCFNKWEFGGETLVDCDLEPNGTDTCAGSTIVSHDDKAIILSFRGSVGSHQVTEENGSLGDKVPFPGGGMVSHYFYNAFLQASHISQVGMANPSNMKLVNFGGPHGGDLAWAQRIPTLVPWAYRVVHHWDYVPHIPTNPNWTYTHHKIEIWYNNSMTEGDPFVTCVELESKDCSDSVDPSDYTWDDHGTYFQGKGCELCQKAPLE
;
A
#
# COMPACT_ATOMS: atom_id res chain seq x y z
N MET A 1 -13.80 1.17 -11.71
CA MET A 1 -13.15 2.49 -11.88
C MET A 1 -11.67 2.29 -11.67
N VAL A 2 -10.83 2.78 -12.57
CA VAL A 2 -9.36 2.62 -12.53
C VAL A 2 -8.83 3.47 -11.37
N GLN A 3 -7.97 2.91 -10.52
CA GLN A 3 -7.11 3.69 -9.62
C GLN A 3 -6.46 4.78 -10.49
N GLN A 4 -6.90 6.04 -10.37
CA GLN A 4 -6.34 7.11 -11.17
C GLN A 4 -4.91 7.36 -10.68
N SER A 5 -3.96 6.59 -11.22
CA SER A 5 -2.58 7.04 -11.27
C SER A 5 -2.60 8.39 -11.97
N ALA A 6 -1.99 9.41 -11.35
CA ALA A 6 -1.86 10.71 -12.00
C ALA A 6 -1.26 10.47 -13.39
N THR A 7 -1.97 10.88 -14.44
CA THR A 7 -1.50 10.74 -15.84
C THR A 7 -0.16 11.45 -16.08
N ASN A 8 0.28 12.26 -15.11
CA ASN A 8 1.59 12.88 -15.04
C ASN A 8 2.03 13.00 -13.58
N ALA A 9 2.80 12.03 -13.07
CA ALA A 9 3.33 12.04 -11.71
C ALA A 9 4.11 13.34 -11.40
N THR A 10 4.84 13.89 -12.37
CA THR A 10 5.59 15.16 -12.25
C THR A 10 4.66 16.33 -11.90
N ALA A 11 3.49 16.43 -12.54
CA ALA A 11 2.54 17.51 -12.27
C ALA A 11 1.99 17.43 -10.83
N CYS A 12 1.76 16.22 -10.33
CA CYS A 12 1.38 15.99 -8.94
C CYS A 12 2.49 16.41 -7.98
N LEU A 13 3.74 16.03 -8.26
CA LEU A 13 4.90 16.40 -7.46
C LEU A 13 5.14 17.92 -7.44
N ASP A 14 4.91 18.60 -8.57
CA ASP A 14 4.96 20.05 -8.67
C ASP A 14 3.87 20.75 -7.87
N MET A 15 2.77 20.07 -7.52
CA MET A 15 1.74 20.56 -6.60
C MET A 15 2.09 20.31 -5.14
N CYS A 16 2.73 19.17 -4.83
CA CYS A 16 3.11 18.79 -3.46
C CYS A 16 4.38 19.50 -2.96
N PHE A 17 5.37 19.72 -3.83
CA PHE A 17 6.72 20.09 -3.41
C PHE A 17 7.21 21.35 -4.12
N ASN A 18 7.85 22.25 -3.37
CA ASN A 18 8.63 23.37 -3.87
C ASN A 18 9.95 22.90 -4.48
N LYS A 19 10.63 21.95 -3.84
CA LYS A 19 11.92 21.43 -4.31
C LYS A 19 11.95 19.90 -4.24
N TRP A 20 11.97 19.28 -5.40
CA TRP A 20 12.03 17.83 -5.54
C TRP A 20 12.91 17.40 -6.73
N GLU A 21 13.39 16.16 -6.69
CA GLU A 21 14.14 15.52 -7.78
C GLU A 21 13.56 14.15 -8.11
N PHE A 22 13.52 13.81 -9.40
CA PHE A 22 13.14 12.48 -9.84
C PHE A 22 14.36 11.57 -9.91
N GLY A 23 14.38 10.54 -9.06
CA GLY A 23 15.45 9.53 -9.04
C GLY A 23 15.31 8.48 -10.14
N GLY A 24 14.11 8.30 -10.70
CA GLY A 24 13.82 7.38 -11.80
C GLY A 24 12.57 6.55 -11.56
N GLU A 25 12.15 5.84 -12.61
CA GLU A 25 11.04 4.90 -12.59
C GLU A 25 11.45 3.61 -13.30
N THR A 26 11.01 2.49 -12.72
CA THR A 26 11.12 1.17 -13.30
C THR A 26 9.71 0.66 -13.56
N LEU A 27 9.44 0.31 -14.81
CA LEU A 27 8.23 -0.40 -15.20
C LEU A 27 8.53 -1.89 -15.29
N VAL A 28 7.65 -2.71 -14.74
CA VAL A 28 7.72 -4.16 -14.85
C VAL A 28 6.36 -4.68 -15.31
N ASP A 29 6.39 -5.71 -16.14
CA ASP A 29 5.18 -6.47 -16.43
C ASP A 29 4.80 -7.24 -15.16
N CYS A 30 3.59 -7.01 -14.65
CA CYS A 30 3.12 -7.64 -13.42
C CYS A 30 1.85 -8.47 -13.61
N ASP A 31 1.52 -8.75 -14.86
CA ASP A 31 0.53 -9.76 -15.20
C ASP A 31 0.98 -11.14 -14.75
N LEU A 32 0.02 -11.92 -14.27
CA LEU A 32 0.21 -13.33 -13.96
C LEU A 32 -0.23 -14.22 -15.14
N GLU A 33 -0.83 -13.61 -16.18
CA GLU A 33 -1.30 -14.26 -17.40
C GLU A 33 -0.30 -14.13 -18.57
N PRO A 34 -0.14 -15.16 -19.42
CA PRO A 34 0.85 -15.18 -20.51
C PRO A 34 0.69 -14.09 -21.59
N ASN A 35 -0.44 -13.37 -21.61
CA ASN A 35 -0.76 -12.31 -22.57
C ASN A 35 -1.30 -11.03 -21.89
N GLY A 36 -1.04 -10.87 -20.59
CA GLY A 36 -1.46 -9.65 -19.92
C GLY A 36 -0.69 -8.43 -20.44
N THR A 37 -1.26 -7.25 -20.18
CA THR A 37 -0.69 -5.96 -20.60
C THR A 37 -0.51 -4.99 -19.44
N ASP A 38 -0.76 -5.44 -18.21
CA ASP A 38 -0.69 -4.63 -17.02
C ASP A 38 0.77 -4.43 -16.58
N THR A 39 1.08 -3.15 -16.42
CA THR A 39 2.39 -2.72 -15.93
C THR A 39 2.27 -2.28 -14.48
N CYS A 40 3.24 -2.69 -13.68
CA CYS A 40 3.48 -2.13 -12.36
C CYS A 40 4.65 -1.16 -12.46
N ALA A 41 4.68 -0.18 -11.56
CA ALA A 41 5.71 0.86 -11.56
C ALA A 41 6.33 0.97 -10.17
N GLY A 42 7.64 1.16 -10.13
CA GLY A 42 8.37 1.58 -8.94
C GLY A 42 9.11 2.88 -9.24
N SER A 43 8.86 3.93 -8.46
CA SER A 43 9.44 5.26 -8.70
C SER A 43 10.17 5.76 -7.47
N THR A 44 11.31 6.43 -7.67
CA THR A 44 12.10 7.07 -6.62
C THR A 44 12.01 8.59 -6.76
N ILE A 45 11.66 9.26 -5.68
CA ILE A 45 11.53 10.72 -5.60
C ILE A 45 12.34 11.21 -4.40
N VAL A 46 13.00 12.35 -4.54
CA VAL A 46 13.66 13.03 -3.43
C VAL A 46 12.89 14.33 -3.15
N SER A 47 12.26 14.44 -1.99
CA SER A 47 11.65 15.68 -1.50
C SER A 47 12.66 16.41 -0.62
N HIS A 48 13.14 17.56 -1.08
CA HIS A 48 14.05 18.41 -0.27
C HIS A 48 13.29 19.15 0.82
N ASP A 49 12.01 19.45 0.60
CA ASP A 49 11.16 20.15 1.55
C ASP A 49 10.93 19.31 2.80
N ASP A 50 10.61 18.02 2.61
CA ASP A 50 10.40 17.07 3.72
C ASP A 50 11.69 16.38 4.19
N LYS A 51 12.81 16.63 3.50
CA LYS A 51 14.09 15.92 3.69
C LYS A 51 13.91 14.41 3.63
N ALA A 52 13.18 13.94 2.61
CA ALA A 52 12.75 12.55 2.47
C ALA A 52 13.11 11.97 1.09
N ILE A 53 13.41 10.67 1.08
CA ILE A 53 13.42 9.85 -0.14
C ILE A 53 12.13 9.04 -0.12
N ILE A 54 11.33 9.17 -1.18
CA ILE A 54 10.04 8.52 -1.35
C ILE A 54 10.19 7.43 -2.40
N LEU A 55 9.85 6.21 -2.02
CA LEU A 55 9.78 5.05 -2.91
C LEU A 55 8.30 4.72 -3.07
N SER A 56 7.77 4.92 -4.28
CA SER A 56 6.36 4.70 -4.59
C SER A 56 6.21 3.48 -5.47
N PHE A 57 5.26 2.61 -5.12
CA PHE A 57 4.93 1.43 -5.90
C PHE A 57 3.48 1.54 -6.37
N ARG A 58 3.29 1.46 -7.69
CA ARG A 58 1.97 1.38 -8.32
C ARG A 58 1.67 -0.08 -8.64
N GLY A 59 0.50 -0.55 -8.20
CA GLY A 59 -0.05 -1.84 -8.61
C GLY A 59 -0.46 -1.88 -10.08
N SER A 60 -1.18 -2.93 -10.44
CA SER A 60 -1.72 -3.10 -11.79
C SER A 60 -2.67 -1.97 -12.18
N VAL A 61 -2.67 -1.62 -13.47
CA VAL A 61 -3.58 -0.63 -14.07
C VAL A 61 -4.88 -1.25 -14.62
N GLY A 62 -4.91 -2.58 -14.75
CA GLY A 62 -6.08 -3.31 -15.24
C GLY A 62 -7.14 -3.45 -14.16
N SER A 63 -8.41 -3.45 -14.56
CA SER A 63 -9.52 -3.87 -13.70
C SER A 63 -9.57 -5.39 -13.61
N HIS A 64 -8.45 -5.99 -13.18
CA HIS A 64 -8.35 -7.43 -12.97
C HIS A 64 -9.50 -7.82 -12.04
N GLN A 65 -10.40 -8.68 -12.51
CA GLN A 65 -11.50 -9.11 -11.69
C GLN A 65 -10.90 -9.74 -10.44
N VAL A 66 -11.22 -9.26 -9.24
CA VAL A 66 -10.57 -9.73 -8.01
C VAL A 66 -10.78 -11.21 -7.72
N THR A 67 -11.66 -11.91 -8.43
CA THR A 67 -11.66 -13.38 -8.49
C THR A 67 -10.30 -13.94 -8.93
N GLU A 68 -9.60 -13.25 -9.82
CA GLU A 68 -8.29 -13.57 -10.36
C GLU A 68 -7.17 -13.11 -9.42
N GLU A 69 -7.25 -11.92 -8.80
CA GLU A 69 -6.30 -11.52 -7.75
C GLU A 69 -6.42 -12.44 -6.51
N ASN A 70 -7.63 -12.70 -6.02
CA ASN A 70 -7.91 -13.68 -4.97
C ASN A 70 -7.51 -15.10 -5.37
N GLY A 71 -7.47 -15.43 -6.66
CA GLY A 71 -6.98 -16.72 -7.17
C GLY A 71 -5.45 -16.79 -7.28
N SER A 72 -4.80 -15.65 -7.48
CA SER A 72 -3.36 -15.56 -7.77
C SER A 72 -2.52 -15.17 -6.56
N LEU A 73 -3.17 -14.69 -5.49
CA LEU A 73 -2.55 -14.50 -4.17
C LEU A 73 -2.27 -15.84 -3.46
N GLY A 74 -2.44 -17.01 -4.08
CA GLY A 74 -2.19 -18.30 -3.43
C GLY A 74 -0.72 -18.58 -3.12
N ASP A 75 0.19 -18.04 -3.93
CA ASP A 75 1.61 -18.38 -3.86
C ASP A 75 2.36 -17.45 -2.90
N LYS A 76 2.91 -18.05 -1.84
CA LYS A 76 3.86 -17.38 -0.96
C LYS A 76 5.29 -17.82 -1.22
N VAL A 77 6.22 -16.88 -1.07
CA VAL A 77 7.67 -17.12 -1.11
C VAL A 77 8.30 -16.80 0.25
N PRO A 78 9.41 -17.48 0.62
CA PRO A 78 10.12 -17.17 1.85
C PRO A 78 10.57 -15.72 1.90
N PHE A 79 10.28 -15.03 3.01
CA PHE A 79 10.67 -13.64 3.20
C PHE A 79 11.97 -13.52 4.00
N PRO A 80 12.97 -12.74 3.53
CA PRO A 80 14.20 -12.51 4.29
C PRO A 80 13.93 -11.91 5.68
N GLY A 81 14.30 -12.67 6.70
CA GLY A 81 14.06 -12.31 8.10
C GLY A 81 12.88 -13.02 8.76
N GLY A 82 12.14 -13.86 8.04
CA GLY A 82 11.16 -14.80 8.61
C GLY A 82 9.77 -14.72 7.98
N GLY A 83 9.09 -15.86 7.97
CA GLY A 83 7.75 -16.02 7.40
C GLY A 83 7.74 -16.08 5.87
N MET A 84 6.54 -16.00 5.32
CA MET A 84 6.26 -16.13 3.91
C MET A 84 5.39 -14.95 3.47
N VAL A 85 5.72 -14.32 2.36
CA VAL A 85 4.94 -13.20 1.76
C VAL A 85 4.37 -13.65 0.43
N SER A 86 3.22 -13.12 0.01
CA SER A 86 2.72 -13.32 -1.35
C SER A 86 3.81 -12.92 -2.35
N HIS A 87 4.03 -13.75 -3.37
CA HIS A 87 5.02 -13.48 -4.41
C HIS A 87 4.77 -12.11 -5.07
N TYR A 88 3.51 -11.75 -5.28
CA TYR A 88 3.11 -10.49 -5.87
C TYR A 88 3.65 -9.27 -5.09
N PHE A 89 3.64 -9.31 -3.75
CA PHE A 89 4.12 -8.21 -2.91
C PHE A 89 5.58 -8.30 -2.50
N TYR A 90 6.28 -9.38 -2.86
CA TYR A 90 7.61 -9.70 -2.36
C TYR A 90 8.60 -8.55 -2.52
N ASN A 91 8.71 -7.98 -3.73
CA ASN A 91 9.70 -6.96 -4.04
C ASN A 91 9.46 -5.65 -3.27
N ALA A 92 8.20 -5.23 -3.11
CA ALA A 92 7.85 -4.00 -2.40
C ALA A 92 8.24 -4.07 -0.92
N PHE A 93 7.83 -5.15 -0.23
CA PHE A 93 8.19 -5.35 1.18
C PHE A 93 9.67 -5.65 1.37
N LEU A 94 10.30 -6.36 0.43
CA LEU A 94 11.72 -6.63 0.47
C LEU A 94 12.53 -5.34 0.43
N GLN A 95 12.17 -4.38 -0.43
CA GLN A 95 12.91 -3.12 -0.55
C GLN A 95 12.92 -2.35 0.78
N ALA A 96 11.76 -2.18 1.41
CA ALA A 96 11.65 -1.51 2.70
C ALA A 96 12.45 -2.25 3.79
N SER A 97 12.34 -3.58 3.82
CA SER A 97 13.08 -4.41 4.78
C SER A 97 14.58 -4.37 4.57
N HIS A 98 15.04 -4.38 3.31
CA HIS A 98 16.45 -4.35 2.94
C HIS A 98 17.10 -3.04 3.37
N ILE A 99 16.47 -1.89 3.09
CA ILE A 99 16.97 -0.55 3.50
C ILE A 99 17.24 -0.50 5.00
N SER A 100 16.33 -1.04 5.81
CA SER A 100 16.50 -1.17 7.26
C SER A 100 17.67 -2.10 7.61
N GLN A 101 17.69 -3.31 7.05
CA GLN A 101 18.62 -4.37 7.46
C GLN A 101 20.08 -4.06 7.12
N VAL A 102 20.33 -3.41 5.97
CA VAL A 102 21.69 -3.05 5.56
C VAL A 102 22.16 -1.70 6.11
N GLY A 103 21.33 -1.02 6.91
CA GLY A 103 21.67 0.26 7.52
C GLY A 103 21.73 1.43 6.54
N MET A 104 21.04 1.34 5.39
CA MET A 104 20.91 2.48 4.46
C MET A 104 20.13 3.63 5.08
N ALA A 105 19.13 3.32 5.92
CA ALA A 105 18.42 4.30 6.74
C ALA A 105 18.17 3.74 8.15
N ASN A 106 18.04 4.63 9.13
CA ASN A 106 17.58 4.24 10.46
C ASN A 106 16.10 3.85 10.38
N PRO A 107 15.69 2.63 10.81
CA PRO A 107 14.29 2.18 10.78
C PRO A 107 13.31 3.14 11.45
N SER A 108 13.74 3.88 12.47
CA SER A 108 12.91 4.86 13.18
C SER A 108 12.56 6.08 12.33
N ASN A 109 13.31 6.33 11.25
CA ASN A 109 13.10 7.41 10.28
C ASN A 109 12.42 6.91 8.99
N MET A 110 12.04 5.64 8.93
CA MET A 110 11.37 5.04 7.78
C MET A 110 9.88 4.94 8.04
N LYS A 111 9.06 5.16 7.00
CA LYS A 111 7.62 4.93 7.02
C LYS A 111 7.26 4.00 5.87
N LEU A 112 6.45 2.99 6.14
CA LEU A 112 5.87 2.10 5.14
C LEU A 112 4.35 2.27 5.20
N VAL A 113 3.76 2.77 4.11
CA VAL A 113 2.33 3.06 4.04
C VAL A 113 1.73 2.29 2.89
N ASN A 114 0.67 1.53 3.18
CA ASN A 114 -0.08 0.77 2.19
C ASN A 114 -1.53 1.26 2.14
N PHE A 115 -2.07 1.56 0.96
CA PHE A 115 -3.45 2.01 0.79
C PHE A 115 -4.28 0.89 0.17
N GLY A 116 -5.30 0.42 0.86
CA GLY A 116 -6.23 -0.60 0.36
C GLY A 116 -5.59 -1.94 -0.01
N GLY A 117 -4.34 -2.19 0.36
CA GLY A 117 -3.68 -3.44 -0.01
C GLY A 117 -4.27 -4.65 0.71
N PRO A 118 -4.28 -5.83 0.07
CA PRO A 118 -4.81 -7.07 0.64
C PRO A 118 -3.86 -7.65 1.69
N HIS A 119 -4.24 -8.79 2.29
CA HIS A 119 -3.36 -9.49 3.22
C HIS A 119 -2.04 -9.89 2.55
N GLY A 120 -0.91 -9.58 3.20
CA GLY A 120 0.39 -9.63 2.53
C GLY A 120 1.15 -10.96 2.65
N GLY A 121 0.96 -11.72 3.73
CA GLY A 121 1.76 -12.93 4.00
C GLY A 121 1.22 -13.75 5.15
N ASP A 122 2.01 -14.69 5.66
CA ASP A 122 1.65 -15.47 6.85
C ASP A 122 1.84 -14.69 8.17
N LEU A 123 1.39 -15.27 9.28
CA LEU A 123 1.51 -14.65 10.61
C LEU A 123 2.96 -14.31 10.98
N ALA A 124 3.92 -15.15 10.60
CA ALA A 124 5.33 -14.92 10.91
C ALA A 124 5.88 -13.70 10.16
N TRP A 125 5.50 -13.53 8.89
CA TRP A 125 5.80 -12.34 8.10
C TRP A 125 5.12 -11.09 8.69
N ALA A 126 3.84 -11.21 9.03
CA ALA A 126 3.04 -10.11 9.57
C ALA A 126 3.60 -9.56 10.90
N GLN A 127 4.09 -10.45 11.77
CA GLN A 127 4.78 -10.10 13.01
C GLN A 127 6.19 -9.55 12.77
N ARG A 128 6.83 -9.91 11.64
CA ARG A 128 8.19 -9.51 11.32
C ARG A 128 8.27 -8.07 10.82
N ILE A 129 7.38 -7.64 9.92
CA ILE A 129 7.43 -6.31 9.28
C ILE A 129 7.58 -5.14 10.29
N PRO A 130 6.78 -5.06 11.38
CA PRO A 130 6.93 -3.98 12.37
C PRO A 130 8.29 -3.95 13.08
N THR A 131 9.04 -5.05 13.08
CA THR A 131 10.41 -5.09 13.65
C THR A 131 11.47 -4.54 12.70
N LEU A 132 11.17 -4.48 11.41
CA LEU A 132 12.05 -3.97 10.36
C LEU A 132 11.72 -2.53 10.02
N VAL A 133 10.45 -2.16 10.03
CA VAL A 133 9.97 -0.78 9.84
C VAL A 133 8.91 -0.50 10.91
N PRO A 134 9.28 0.13 12.04
CA PRO A 134 8.36 0.38 13.14
C PRO A 134 7.14 1.22 12.78
N TRP A 135 7.27 2.12 11.79
CA TRP A 135 6.17 2.91 11.24
C TRP A 135 5.60 2.28 9.97
N ALA A 136 5.24 1.00 10.04
CA ALA A 136 4.52 0.29 9.00
C ALA A 136 3.02 0.23 9.33
N TYR A 137 2.18 0.81 8.48
CA TYR A 137 0.73 0.81 8.64
C TYR A 137 0.01 0.77 7.29
N ARG A 138 -1.21 0.23 7.31
CA ARG A 138 -2.15 0.29 6.19
C ARG A 138 -3.23 1.33 6.46
N VAL A 139 -3.75 1.90 5.39
CA VAL A 139 -4.93 2.77 5.39
C VAL A 139 -6.04 2.05 4.64
N VAL A 140 -7.22 1.97 5.25
CA VAL A 140 -8.41 1.32 4.68
C VAL A 140 -9.55 2.34 4.60
N HIS A 141 -10.16 2.43 3.41
CA HIS A 141 -11.29 3.31 3.15
C HIS A 141 -12.61 2.55 3.32
N HIS A 142 -13.47 3.02 4.22
CA HIS A 142 -14.85 2.62 4.39
C HIS A 142 -15.06 1.10 4.33
N TRP A 143 -15.77 0.58 3.32
CA TRP A 143 -16.07 -0.83 3.15
C TRP A 143 -15.27 -1.44 1.99
N ASP A 144 -14.05 -0.95 1.74
CA ASP A 144 -13.14 -1.49 0.72
C ASP A 144 -12.98 -3.01 0.87
N TYR A 145 -13.38 -3.74 -0.17
CA TYR A 145 -13.29 -5.20 -0.21
C TYR A 145 -11.85 -5.74 -0.24
N VAL A 146 -10.90 -5.01 -0.83
CA VAL A 146 -9.55 -5.53 -1.16
C VAL A 146 -8.71 -5.84 0.08
N PRO A 147 -8.70 -5.05 1.17
CA PRO A 147 -8.06 -5.43 2.41
C PRO A 147 -8.49 -6.81 2.96
N HIS A 148 -9.66 -7.33 2.57
CA HIS A 148 -10.20 -8.57 3.10
C HIS A 148 -9.90 -9.82 2.25
N ILE A 149 -9.11 -9.70 1.18
CA ILE A 149 -8.65 -10.86 0.36
C ILE A 149 -7.21 -11.27 0.74
N PRO A 150 -6.80 -12.55 0.58
CA PRO A 150 -7.59 -13.64 0.00
C PRO A 150 -8.60 -14.24 0.98
N THR A 151 -9.75 -14.66 0.45
CA THR A 151 -10.88 -15.19 1.26
C THR A 151 -10.87 -16.71 1.38
N ASN A 152 -9.94 -17.41 0.71
CA ASN A 152 -9.83 -18.86 0.81
C ASN A 152 -9.39 -19.27 2.23
N PRO A 153 -10.22 -19.98 2.99
CA PRO A 153 -9.92 -20.30 4.40
C PRO A 153 -8.70 -21.24 4.57
N ASN A 154 -8.28 -21.92 3.49
CA ASN A 154 -7.08 -22.75 3.52
C ASN A 154 -5.79 -21.93 3.32
N TRP A 155 -5.90 -20.68 2.91
CA TRP A 155 -4.76 -19.80 2.73
C TRP A 155 -4.60 -18.91 3.95
N THR A 156 -3.62 -19.24 4.78
CA THR A 156 -3.35 -18.51 6.03
C THR A 156 -2.64 -17.18 5.75
N TYR A 157 -3.40 -16.15 5.40
CA TYR A 157 -2.88 -14.80 5.19
C TYR A 157 -3.21 -13.88 6.36
N THR A 158 -2.37 -12.88 6.59
CA THR A 158 -2.47 -11.93 7.71
C THR A 158 -1.88 -10.59 7.29
N HIS A 159 -2.50 -9.51 7.74
CA HIS A 159 -2.00 -8.15 7.62
C HIS A 159 -0.84 -7.88 8.57
N HIS A 160 0.03 -6.98 8.16
CA HIS A 160 0.95 -6.34 9.09
C HIS A 160 0.20 -5.42 10.07
N LYS A 161 0.80 -5.21 11.24
CA LYS A 161 0.13 -4.88 12.51
C LYS A 161 -0.81 -3.66 12.58
N ILE A 162 -0.54 -2.55 11.90
CA ILE A 162 -1.26 -1.30 12.18
C ILE A 162 -2.24 -0.98 11.04
N GLU A 163 -3.50 -0.75 11.39
CA GLU A 163 -4.57 -0.29 10.50
C GLU A 163 -5.03 1.11 10.90
N ILE A 164 -5.11 1.99 9.91
CA ILE A 164 -5.81 3.28 9.99
C ILE A 164 -7.08 3.16 9.16
N TRP A 165 -8.24 3.11 9.81
CA TRP A 165 -9.52 2.91 9.14
C TRP A 165 -10.37 4.17 9.14
N TYR A 166 -10.78 4.58 7.94
CA TYR A 166 -11.70 5.69 7.74
C TYR A 166 -13.08 5.15 7.38
N ASN A 167 -13.95 4.98 8.36
CA ASN A 167 -15.35 4.62 8.12
C ASN A 167 -16.19 5.86 7.75
N ASN A 168 -15.76 6.58 6.71
CA ASN A 168 -16.35 7.81 6.18
C ASN A 168 -15.76 8.09 4.78
N SER A 169 -16.02 9.28 4.23
CA SER A 169 -15.62 9.66 2.87
C SER A 169 -14.15 10.11 2.71
N MET A 170 -13.33 10.03 3.76
CA MET A 170 -11.92 10.48 3.75
C MET A 170 -11.73 11.92 3.25
N THR A 171 -12.62 12.84 3.62
CA THR A 171 -12.39 14.28 3.42
C THR A 171 -11.22 14.72 4.28
N GLU A 172 -10.48 15.73 3.84
CA GLU A 172 -9.42 16.33 4.66
C GLU A 172 -9.98 16.75 6.02
N GLY A 173 -9.36 16.23 7.10
CA GLY A 173 -9.79 16.47 8.47
C GLY A 173 -10.84 15.48 9.01
N ASP A 174 -11.33 14.55 8.19
CA ASP A 174 -12.23 13.49 8.67
C ASP A 174 -11.53 12.59 9.71
N PRO A 175 -12.27 12.11 10.72
CA PRO A 175 -11.71 11.27 11.76
C PRO A 175 -11.40 9.86 11.25
N PHE A 176 -10.50 9.16 11.94
CA PHE A 176 -10.17 7.76 11.68
C PHE A 176 -10.04 6.98 12.98
N VAL A 177 -10.10 5.64 12.86
CA VAL A 177 -9.82 4.70 13.95
C VAL A 177 -8.45 4.07 13.71
N THR A 178 -7.64 3.96 14.76
CA THR A 178 -6.36 3.24 14.73
C THR A 178 -6.50 1.90 15.42
N CYS A 179 -6.31 0.81 14.69
CA CYS A 179 -6.16 -0.52 15.25
C CYS A 179 -4.70 -0.93 15.23
N VAL A 180 -4.17 -1.28 16.41
CA VAL A 180 -2.77 -1.71 16.59
C VAL A 180 -2.64 -3.23 16.61
N GLU A 181 -3.74 -3.96 16.49
CA GLU A 181 -3.76 -5.42 16.40
C GLU A 181 -3.76 -5.85 14.93
N LEU A 182 -3.26 -7.07 14.64
CA LEU A 182 -3.13 -7.58 13.28
C LEU A 182 -4.46 -7.55 12.50
N GLU A 183 -5.51 -8.14 13.08
CA GLU A 183 -6.86 -8.29 12.50
C GLU A 183 -7.91 -7.91 13.55
N SER A 184 -8.28 -6.62 13.63
CA SER A 184 -9.13 -6.10 14.70
C SER A 184 -10.58 -5.93 14.28
N LYS A 185 -11.49 -6.54 15.03
CA LYS A 185 -12.95 -6.31 14.92
C LYS A 185 -13.42 -4.92 15.35
N ASP A 186 -12.50 -4.04 15.75
CA ASP A 186 -12.80 -2.63 16.01
C ASP A 186 -12.54 -1.73 14.77
N CYS A 187 -11.92 -2.26 13.70
CA CYS A 187 -11.67 -1.56 12.44
C CYS A 187 -12.45 -2.18 11.26
N SER A 188 -11.89 -2.22 10.04
CA SER A 188 -12.60 -2.65 8.84
C SER A 188 -13.17 -4.08 8.94
N ASP A 189 -12.53 -4.97 9.72
CA ASP A 189 -13.05 -6.32 9.97
C ASP A 189 -14.37 -6.37 10.77
N SER A 190 -14.85 -5.23 11.28
CA SER A 190 -16.16 -5.10 11.92
C SER A 190 -17.33 -5.14 10.94
N VAL A 191 -17.05 -4.85 9.66
CA VAL A 191 -18.05 -4.72 8.60
C VAL A 191 -18.55 -6.09 8.17
N ASP A 192 -19.85 -6.20 7.89
CA ASP A 192 -20.40 -7.43 7.33
C ASP A 192 -19.85 -7.64 5.92
N PRO A 193 -19.31 -8.84 5.58
CA PRO A 193 -18.77 -9.07 4.24
C PRO A 193 -19.74 -8.82 3.08
N SER A 194 -21.05 -8.81 3.33
CA SER A 194 -22.07 -8.45 2.33
C SER A 194 -22.18 -6.96 2.04
N ASP A 195 -21.63 -6.11 2.91
CA ASP A 195 -21.60 -4.64 2.76
C ASP A 195 -20.33 -4.14 2.04
N TYR A 196 -19.33 -5.00 1.83
CA TYR A 196 -18.10 -4.62 1.13
C TYR A 196 -18.37 -4.08 -0.28
N THR A 197 -17.64 -3.03 -0.66
CA THR A 197 -17.79 -2.36 -1.96
C THR A 197 -16.47 -2.28 -2.73
N TRP A 198 -16.61 -2.20 -4.05
CA TRP A 198 -15.52 -1.95 -4.99
C TRP A 198 -15.18 -0.47 -5.15
N ASP A 199 -16.20 0.39 -4.98
CA ASP A 199 -16.07 1.81 -5.25
C ASP A 199 -15.18 2.48 -4.19
N ASP A 200 -15.22 1.99 -2.95
CA ASP A 200 -14.39 2.47 -1.86
C ASP A 200 -12.89 2.19 -2.12
N HIS A 201 -12.55 1.07 -2.75
CA HIS A 201 -11.17 0.74 -3.12
C HIS A 201 -10.54 1.77 -4.07
N GLY A 202 -11.35 2.32 -4.97
CA GLY A 202 -10.90 3.26 -5.98
C GLY A 202 -10.74 4.71 -5.49
N THR A 203 -11.13 5.02 -4.24
CA THR A 203 -11.41 6.40 -3.82
C THR A 203 -10.79 6.80 -2.48
N TYR A 204 -9.52 6.51 -2.28
CA TYR A 204 -8.76 7.01 -1.12
C TYR A 204 -8.62 8.54 -1.17
N PHE A 205 -9.04 9.22 -0.10
CA PHE A 205 -9.12 10.68 0.00
C PHE A 205 -9.88 11.33 -1.18
N GLN A 206 -11.01 10.73 -1.56
CA GLN A 206 -11.85 11.17 -2.70
C GLN A 206 -11.11 11.19 -4.05
N GLY A 207 -9.99 10.47 -4.17
CA GLY A 207 -9.14 10.51 -5.36
C GLY A 207 -8.38 11.82 -5.54
N LYS A 208 -8.37 12.70 -4.51
CA LYS A 208 -7.76 14.04 -4.56
C LYS A 208 -6.32 14.06 -4.05
N GLY A 209 -5.60 12.95 -4.14
CA GLY A 209 -4.26 12.82 -3.53
C GLY A 209 -3.30 13.95 -3.97
N CYS A 210 -3.35 14.34 -5.23
CA CYS A 210 -2.51 15.42 -5.77
C CYS A 210 -3.05 16.81 -5.45
N GLU A 211 -4.36 16.99 -5.33
CA GLU A 211 -4.99 18.28 -5.04
C GLU A 211 -4.98 18.61 -3.54
N LEU A 212 -4.95 17.61 -2.68
CA LEU A 212 -4.80 17.75 -1.22
C LEU A 212 -3.37 18.09 -0.82
N CYS A 213 -2.40 17.77 -1.67
CA CYS A 213 -1.06 18.28 -1.54
C CYS A 213 -1.04 19.80 -1.66
N GLN A 214 -0.78 20.49 -0.55
CA GLN A 214 -0.50 21.93 -0.56
C GLN A 214 0.95 22.17 -0.20
N LYS A 215 1.66 22.94 -1.03
CA LYS A 215 3.01 23.42 -0.71
C LYS A 215 3.00 24.12 0.64
N ALA A 216 3.97 23.76 1.49
CA ALA A 216 4.30 24.62 2.62
C ALA A 216 4.65 26.03 2.09
N PRO A 217 4.19 27.12 2.74
CA PRO A 217 4.61 28.46 2.39
C PRO A 217 6.14 28.55 2.39
N LEU A 218 6.71 29.23 1.39
CA LEU A 218 8.15 29.54 1.39
C LEU A 218 8.41 30.52 2.55
N GLU A 219 9.21 30.10 3.54
CA GLU A 219 9.71 30.97 4.61
C GLU A 219 10.72 32.00 4.08
#